data_AF-A0A5C5G4X2-F1
#
_entry.id   AF-A0A5C5G4X2-F1
#
_cell.length_a   1.000
_cell.length_b   1.000
_cell.length_c   1.000
_cell.angle_alpha   90.00
_cell.angle_beta   90.00
_cell.angle_gamma   90.00
#
_symmetry.space_group_name_H-M   'P 1'
#
loop_
_entity.id
_entity.type
_entity.pdbx_description
1 polymer ?
#
loop_
_entity_poly.entity_id
_entity_poly.type
_entity_poly.pdbx_seq_one_letter_code
_entity_poly.pdbx_strand_id
1 'polypeptide(L)'
;MADPRIPDTSLPTAASRTASHLVDEAPNATYHIVERVKGDQQVELCRVGGDGARGRECVQIAEDVTKVFAFMQKQGFFCQLPFDPTHTEIECIRINKIIARQS
;
A
#
# COMPACT_ATOMS: atom_id res chain seq x y z
N MET A 1 -19.84 -18.37 8.64
CA MET A 1 -18.58 -18.94 9.18
C MET A 1 -17.50 -18.74 8.13
N ALA A 2 -16.43 -18.00 8.42
CA ALA A 2 -15.30 -17.84 7.51
C ALA A 2 -14.44 -19.12 7.50
N ASP A 3 -13.84 -19.47 6.36
CA ASP A 3 -12.92 -20.61 6.22
C ASP A 3 -11.65 -20.34 7.04
N PRO A 4 -11.26 -21.20 8.01
CA PRO A 4 -10.07 -21.02 8.85
C PRO A 4 -8.75 -20.90 8.06
N ARG A 5 -8.73 -21.33 6.79
CA ARG A 5 -7.56 -21.24 5.91
C ARG A 5 -7.44 -19.88 5.20
N ILE A 6 -8.49 -19.06 5.24
CA ILE A 6 -8.51 -17.75 4.61
C ILE A 6 -8.34 -16.71 5.73
N PRO A 7 -7.14 -16.15 5.91
CA PRO A 7 -6.94 -15.10 6.90
C PRO A 7 -7.80 -13.89 6.55
N ASP A 8 -8.36 -13.24 7.57
CA ASP A 8 -9.08 -11.98 7.38
C ASP A 8 -8.09 -10.89 6.97
N THR A 9 -8.12 -10.55 5.68
CA THR A 9 -7.28 -9.50 5.06
C THR A 9 -8.01 -8.15 5.01
N SER A 10 -9.16 -8.02 5.69
CA SER A 10 -9.88 -6.76 5.75
C SER A 10 -9.16 -5.76 6.66
N LEU A 11 -9.04 -4.52 6.18
CA LEU A 11 -8.53 -3.40 6.96
C LEU A 11 -9.69 -2.78 7.74
N PRO A 12 -9.61 -2.59 9.07
CA PRO A 12 -10.69 -1.97 9.83
C PRO A 12 -11.09 -0.59 9.29
N THR A 13 -12.32 -0.17 9.57
CA THR A 13 -12.90 1.06 8.99
C THR A 13 -12.08 2.32 9.29
N ALA A 14 -11.45 2.41 10.46
CA ALA A 14 -10.60 3.54 10.81
C ALA A 14 -9.32 3.57 9.96
N ALA A 15 -8.61 2.44 9.89
CA ALA A 15 -7.39 2.29 9.10
C ALA A 15 -7.62 2.47 7.60
N SER A 16 -8.69 1.87 7.07
CA SER A 16 -9.07 2.02 5.66
C SER A 16 -9.44 3.46 5.31
N ARG A 17 -10.07 4.23 6.20
CA ARG A 17 -10.36 5.65 5.96
C ARG A 17 -9.07 6.47 5.83
N THR A 18 -8.11 6.26 6.71
CA THR A 18 -6.80 6.93 6.66
C THR A 18 -6.06 6.58 5.36
N ALA A 19 -6.01 5.29 5.02
CA ALA A 19 -5.36 4.84 3.78
C ALA A 19 -6.07 5.35 2.52
N SER A 20 -7.42 5.34 2.51
CA SER A 20 -8.21 5.86 1.37
C SER A 20 -7.98 7.35 1.18
N HIS A 21 -8.00 8.15 2.25
CA HIS A 21 -7.75 9.59 2.17
C HIS A 21 -6.40 9.89 1.51
N LEU A 22 -5.32 9.22 1.95
CA LEU A 22 -3.99 9.40 1.36
C LEU A 22 -3.96 9.01 -0.13
N VAL A 23 -4.61 7.89 -0.49
CA VAL A 23 -4.66 7.38 -1.87
C VAL A 23 -5.50 8.27 -2.78
N ASP A 24 -6.63 8.78 -2.28
CA ASP A 24 -7.58 9.61 -3.02
C ASP A 24 -7.02 11.00 -3.34
N GLU A 25 -6.14 11.54 -2.49
CA GLU A 25 -5.44 12.79 -2.78
C GLU A 25 -4.53 12.69 -4.02
N ALA A 26 -3.91 11.52 -4.22
CA ALA A 26 -2.98 11.29 -5.32
C ALA A 26 -3.15 9.87 -5.87
N PRO A 27 -4.24 9.60 -6.61
CA PRO A 27 -4.62 8.25 -7.05
C PRO A 27 -3.66 7.66 -8.09
N ASN A 28 -2.81 8.52 -8.63
CA ASN A 28 -1.80 8.23 -9.64
C ASN A 28 -0.39 8.19 -9.04
N ALA A 29 -0.20 8.41 -7.74
CA ALA A 29 1.11 8.34 -7.12
C ALA A 29 1.62 6.89 -6.97
N THR A 30 2.93 6.76 -6.76
CA THR A 30 3.53 5.51 -6.28
C THR A 30 3.50 5.51 -4.75
N TYR A 31 3.13 4.38 -4.18
CA TYR A 31 3.04 4.18 -2.73
C TYR A 31 3.98 3.07 -2.29
N HIS A 32 4.62 3.23 -1.13
CA HIS A 32 5.44 2.22 -0.49
C HIS A 32 4.76 1.78 0.81
N ILE A 33 4.57 0.48 1.01
CA ILE A 33 4.19 -0.10 2.30
C ILE A 33 5.47 -0.48 3.01
N VAL A 34 5.73 0.11 4.17
CA VAL A 34 6.98 -0.09 4.92
C VAL A 34 6.66 -0.75 6.25
N GLU A 35 7.12 -1.98 6.39
CA GLU A 35 7.15 -2.73 7.65
C GLU A 35 8.51 -2.48 8.31
N ARG A 36 8.53 -1.73 9.43
CA ARG A 36 9.80 -1.40 10.12
C ARG A 36 10.37 -2.58 10.89
N VAL A 37 9.49 -3.36 11.50
CA VAL A 37 9.84 -4.56 12.27
C VAL A 37 9.00 -5.70 11.71
N LYS A 38 9.67 -6.78 11.31
CA LYS A 38 9.01 -7.93 10.69
C LYS A 38 7.96 -8.54 11.62
N GLY A 39 6.72 -8.62 11.15
CA GLY A 39 5.59 -9.17 11.92
C GLY A 39 5.00 -8.20 12.94
N ASP A 40 5.35 -6.91 12.86
CA ASP A 40 4.73 -5.87 13.68
C ASP A 40 3.36 -5.49 13.11
N GLN A 41 2.43 -5.14 13.99
CA GLN A 41 1.09 -4.69 13.61
C GLN A 41 1.07 -3.18 13.34
N GLN A 42 2.19 -2.63 12.87
CA GLN A 42 2.35 -1.22 12.60
C GLN A 42 3.16 -1.04 11.32
N VAL A 43 2.47 -0.61 10.28
CA VAL A 43 3.06 -0.38 8.95
C VAL A 43 2.87 1.06 8.52
N GLU A 44 3.78 1.55 7.71
CA GLU A 44 3.70 2.89 7.15
C GLU A 44 3.31 2.83 5.68
N LEU A 45 2.27 3.55 5.29
CA LEU A 45 1.92 3.75 3.89
C LEU A 45 2.45 5.12 3.46
N CYS A 46 3.41 5.10 2.55
CA CYS A 46 4.16 6.29 2.13
C CYS A 46 3.94 6.61 0.65
N ARG A 47 3.51 7.83 0.34
CA ARG A 47 3.48 8.39 -1.01
C ARG A 47 4.89 8.85 -1.40
N VAL A 48 5.46 8.32 -2.49
CA VAL A 48 6.87 8.57 -2.89
C VAL A 48 7.04 9.31 -4.22
N GLY A 49 6.00 9.45 -5.04
CA GLY A 49 6.10 10.22 -6.29
C GLY A 49 4.77 10.44 -7.00
N GLY A 50 4.65 11.50 -7.79
CA GLY A 50 3.45 11.91 -8.53
C GLY A 50 3.42 13.43 -8.77
N ASP A 51 2.61 13.90 -9.73
CA ASP A 51 2.40 15.34 -9.98
C ASP A 51 1.84 15.98 -8.69
N GLY A 52 2.68 16.73 -7.97
CA GLY A 52 2.35 17.39 -6.71
C GLY A 52 3.04 16.84 -5.45
N ALA A 53 3.77 15.71 -5.52
CA ALA A 53 4.47 15.15 -4.36
C ALA A 53 5.77 15.94 -4.05
N ARG A 54 5.72 16.88 -3.10
CA ARG A 54 6.90 17.61 -2.58
C ARG A 54 7.67 16.82 -1.51
N GLY A 55 7.89 15.52 -1.74
CA GLY A 55 8.59 14.63 -0.80
C GLY A 55 7.79 13.38 -0.43
N ARG A 56 8.38 12.58 0.46
CA ARG A 56 7.78 11.35 1.00
C ARG A 56 6.79 11.70 2.10
N GLU A 57 5.51 11.44 1.89
CA GLU A 57 4.45 11.63 2.89
C GLU A 57 3.96 10.26 3.37
N CYS A 58 3.99 10.03 4.67
CA CYS A 58 3.67 8.72 5.26
C CYS A 58 2.55 8.84 6.29
N VAL A 59 1.65 7.86 6.29
CA VAL A 59 0.68 7.64 7.37
C VAL A 59 0.98 6.32 8.06
N GLN A 60 0.82 6.28 9.38
CA GLN A 60 0.91 5.05 10.15
C GLN A 60 -0.42 4.33 10.16
N ILE A 61 -0.37 3.03 9.88
CA ILE A 61 -1.50 2.12 9.91
C ILE A 61 -1.18 1.05 10.95
N ALA A 62 -1.95 1.01 12.04
CA ALA A 62 -1.81 0.02 13.11
C ALA A 62 -2.45 -1.32 12.70
N GLU A 63 -1.99 -1.90 11.60
CA GLU A 63 -2.42 -3.21 11.09
C GLU A 63 -1.24 -3.97 10.46
N ASP A 64 -1.42 -5.28 10.27
CA ASP A 64 -0.45 -6.13 9.57
C ASP A 64 -0.26 -5.71 8.09
N VAL A 65 0.97 -5.87 7.59
CA VAL A 65 1.34 -5.59 6.19
C VAL A 65 0.41 -6.28 5.18
N THR A 66 -0.01 -7.52 5.47
CA THR A 66 -0.91 -8.30 4.61
C THR A 66 -2.26 -7.63 4.39
N LYS A 67 -2.81 -6.98 5.42
CA LYS A 67 -4.11 -6.30 5.31
C LYS A 67 -3.97 -5.02 4.49
N VAL A 68 -2.90 -4.25 4.69
CA VAL A 68 -2.62 -3.04 3.92
C VAL A 68 -2.35 -3.37 2.46
N PHE A 69 -1.59 -4.44 2.20
CA PHE A 69 -1.38 -4.99 0.86
C PHE A 69 -2.70 -5.35 0.17
N ALA A 70 -3.56 -6.13 0.84
CA ALA A 70 -4.85 -6.52 0.28
C ALA A 70 -5.78 -5.32 0.05
N PHE A 71 -5.72 -4.30 0.92
CA PHE A 71 -6.43 -3.03 0.72
C PHE A 71 -5.95 -2.32 -0.55
N MET A 72 -4.65 -2.13 -0.73
CA MET A 72 -4.09 -1.45 -1.91
C MET A 72 -4.43 -2.18 -3.21
N GLN A 73 -4.38 -3.52 -3.21
CA GLN A 73 -4.79 -4.33 -4.36
C GLN A 73 -6.27 -4.12 -4.72
N LYS A 74 -7.16 -4.07 -3.72
CA LYS A 74 -8.59 -3.77 -3.93
C LYS A 74 -8.83 -2.37 -4.50
N GLN A 75 -7.93 -1.42 -4.24
CA GLN A 75 -7.97 -0.07 -4.83
C GLN A 75 -7.40 0.00 -6.26
N GLY A 76 -6.99 -1.13 -6.84
CA GLY A 76 -6.45 -1.20 -8.21
C GLY A 76 -4.98 -0.81 -8.30
N PHE A 77 -4.21 -1.01 -7.23
CA PHE A 77 -2.75 -0.93 -7.25
C PHE A 77 -2.16 -2.33 -7.45
N PHE A 78 -1.12 -2.38 -8.27
CA PHE A 78 -0.24 -3.53 -8.37
C PHE A 78 0.90 -3.32 -7.39
N CYS A 79 0.98 -4.19 -6.39
CA CYS A 79 1.97 -4.13 -5.32
C CYS A 79 2.99 -5.27 -5.47
N GLN A 80 4.28 -4.94 -5.43
CA GLN A 80 5.39 -5.88 -5.59
C GLN A 80 6.54 -5.54 -4.64
N LEU A 81 7.35 -6.54 -4.30
CA LEU A 81 8.64 -6.28 -3.67
C LEU A 81 9.62 -5.73 -4.72
N PRO A 82 10.48 -4.76 -4.34
CA PRO A 82 11.56 -4.27 -5.16
C PRO A 82 12.47 -5.40 -5.62
N PHE A 83 13.06 -5.22 -6.79
CA PHE A 83 14.09 -6.14 -7.29
C PHE A 83 15.37 -6.07 -6.46
N ASP A 84 15.69 -4.88 -5.93
CA ASP A 84 16.85 -4.69 -5.07
C ASP A 84 16.60 -5.36 -3.70
N PRO A 85 17.36 -6.39 -3.32
CA PRO A 85 17.16 -7.12 -2.07
C PRO A 85 17.51 -6.30 -0.82
N THR A 86 18.11 -5.12 -0.97
CA THR A 86 18.35 -4.19 0.14
C THR A 86 17.11 -3.40 0.54
N HIS A 87 16.09 -3.40 -0.31
CA HIS A 87 14.81 -2.74 -0.08
C HIS A 87 13.75 -3.76 0.34
N THR A 88 13.02 -3.45 1.41
CA THR A 88 11.98 -4.33 1.98
C THR A 88 10.60 -3.70 1.94
N GLU A 89 10.50 -2.44 1.52
CA GLU A 89 9.23 -1.79 1.26
C GLU A 89 8.51 -2.47 0.09
N ILE A 90 7.19 -2.58 0.15
CA ILE A 90 6.38 -3.07 -0.97
C ILE A 90 5.98 -1.86 -1.81
N GLU A 91 6.42 -1.82 -3.07
CA GLU A 91 6.06 -0.78 -4.02
C GLU A 91 4.71 -1.08 -4.65
N CYS A 92 3.79 -0.13 -4.56
CA CYS A 92 2.43 -0.17 -5.09
C CYS A 92 2.24 0.92 -6.16
N ILE A 93 1.98 0.50 -7.39
CA ILE A 93 1.77 1.37 -8.56
C ILE A 93 0.36 1.16 -9.10
N ARG A 94 -0.33 2.23 -9.49
CA ARG A 94 -1.67 2.13 -10.09
C ARG A 94 -1.62 1.29 -11.38
N ILE A 95 -2.47 0.26 -11.50
CA ILE A 95 -2.49 -0.65 -12.66
C ILE A 95 -2.66 0.11 -13.98
N ASN A 96 -3.53 1.11 -14.01
CA ASN A 96 -3.77 1.92 -15.22
C ASN A 96 -2.50 2.64 -15.70
N LYS A 97 -1.60 3.04 -14.79
CA LYS A 97 -0.31 3.62 -15.16
C LYS A 97 0.65 2.61 -15.76
N ILE A 98 0.57 1.35 -15.33
CA ILE A 98 1.40 0.26 -15.88
C ILE A 98 0.96 -0.02 -17.32
N ILE A 99 -0.34 -0.12 -17.56
CA ILE A 99 -0.90 -0.38 -18.90
C ILE A 99 -0.53 0.75 -19.87
N ALA A 100 -0.70 2.01 -19.47
CA ALA A 100 -0.40 3.17 -20.31
C ALA A 100 1.08 3.31 -20.71
N ARG A 101 2.01 2.66 -19.99
CA ARG A 101 3.44 2.63 -20.35
C ARG A 101 3.78 1.55 -21.38
N GLN A 102 2.90 0.57 -21.58
CA GLN A 102 3.12 -0.57 -22.48
C GLN A 102 2.44 -0.41 -23.85
N SER A 103 1.60 0.63 -24.01
CA SER A 103 0.97 1.05 -25.27
C SER A 103 1.81 2.09 -25.99
#